data_AF-B8BZ84-F1
#
_entry.id   AF-B8BZ84-F1
#
_cell.length_a   1.000
_cell.length_b   1.000
_cell.length_c   1.000
_cell.angle_alpha   90.00
_cell.angle_beta   90.00
_cell.angle_gamma   90.00
#
_symmetry.space_group_name_H-M   'P 1'
#
loop_
_entity.id
_entity.type
_entity.pdbx_description
1 polymer ?
#
loop_
_entity_poly.entity_id
_entity_poly.type
_entity_poly.pdbx_seq_one_letter_code
_entity_poly.pdbx_strand_id
1 'polypeptide(L)'
;MSDRKLKKLSYYQVLQRGLPMHASSDDIRKAYHKACLKYHPDKTGRGEEDEVFLLVKAAFDTLSDPIKRRSYDSTVDFDESIPKEGIDEADFYKEYGPCFERNLQESGGESCPKFGDDETPLDQVHAFYEFWVNFDSWRDFTLKATSETDHDVEAADSRDEKRWMKQEIDRKIKKMKKEEMARINLMVERAMATDPRLKREKRREAAEKAKAAEEKRIAEEAAAEKERIEREAREAAEKKEAEAAANKKANDKKAKEQQKKQLRKAKQLFRKITMVAYKAACPNDGSTENVWDDLEQMNDDIELLCDNLSAIELNSLSDALGGSGAVEEEDSTPVCVGALVDVRQCAVETAAGAERQSLLAIKQRNEARKEAADKEREQKQAKASAPWTKDELGALAKAVKKYPAGGSNRWEAIALFVNNLCKQAEPRSKEECIEKYNSIAASAAPPSGSTDKDTAADGEDSGAPWTEEQDSLLQEMLRKYPADMDKNERWKSIAKGVPGRSKKECVDRFKAIREAVKQGKN
;
A
#
# COMPACT_ATOMS: atom_id res chain seq x y z
N MET A 1 -64.26 19.63 47.34
CA MET A 1 -62.94 20.05 47.85
C MET A 1 -62.90 21.56 47.74
N SER A 2 -62.36 22.29 48.73
CA SER A 2 -62.24 23.75 48.63
C SER A 2 -61.32 24.14 47.47
N ASP A 3 -61.64 25.23 46.76
CA ASP A 3 -60.91 25.72 45.57
C ASP A 3 -59.39 25.85 45.80
N ARG A 4 -59.00 26.26 47.01
CA ARG A 4 -57.59 26.38 47.45
C ARG A 4 -56.80 25.06 47.47
N LYS A 5 -57.47 23.91 47.56
CA LYS A 5 -56.83 22.57 47.54
C LYS A 5 -56.65 22.04 46.13
N LEU A 6 -57.48 22.46 45.17
CA LEU A 6 -57.41 22.02 43.77
C LEU A 6 -56.26 22.66 43.00
N LYS A 7 -55.95 23.94 43.29
CA LYS A 7 -54.80 24.67 42.70
C LYS A 7 -53.41 24.08 43.04
N LYS A 8 -53.34 23.15 44.01
CA LYS A 8 -52.09 22.44 44.39
C LYS A 8 -51.97 21.04 43.77
N LEU A 9 -52.98 20.60 43.02
CA LEU A 9 -53.00 19.28 42.39
C LEU A 9 -52.42 19.36 40.97
N SER A 10 -51.80 18.28 40.51
CA SER A 10 -51.43 18.17 39.10
C SER A 10 -52.67 18.10 38.22
N TYR A 11 -52.55 18.43 36.94
CA TYR A 11 -53.68 18.37 35.99
C TYR A 11 -54.27 16.96 35.89
N TYR A 12 -53.45 15.92 36.04
CA TYR A 12 -53.93 14.54 36.13
C TYR A 12 -54.84 14.33 37.34
N GLN A 13 -54.43 14.83 38.51
CA GLN A 13 -55.19 14.74 39.75
C GLN A 13 -56.45 15.62 39.75
N VAL A 14 -56.41 16.76 39.07
CA VAL A 14 -57.57 17.64 38.83
C VAL A 14 -58.64 16.88 38.05
N LEU A 15 -58.27 16.19 36.96
CA LEU A 15 -59.21 15.39 36.18
C LEU A 15 -59.71 14.17 36.97
N GLN A 16 -58.81 13.38 37.56
CA GLN A 16 -59.18 12.23 38.39
C GLN A 16 -58.06 11.86 39.36
N ARG A 17 -58.36 11.77 40.66
CA ARG A 17 -57.40 11.29 41.66
C ARG A 17 -57.00 9.84 41.33
N GLY A 18 -55.70 9.62 41.10
CA GLY A 18 -55.15 8.33 40.71
C GLY A 18 -55.00 8.11 39.20
N LEU A 19 -55.28 9.12 38.36
CA LEU A 19 -54.92 9.08 36.94
C LEU A 19 -53.39 9.12 36.81
N PRO A 20 -52.73 8.11 36.22
CA PRO A 20 -51.29 8.12 36.07
C PRO A 20 -50.84 9.13 35.01
N MET A 21 -49.61 9.63 35.12
CA MET A 21 -49.01 10.52 34.11
C MET A 21 -48.86 9.86 32.74
N HIS A 22 -48.82 8.53 32.68
CA HIS A 22 -48.80 7.73 31.45
C HIS A 22 -50.21 7.32 30.98
N ALA A 23 -51.27 7.97 31.44
CA ALA A 23 -52.63 7.67 30.99
C ALA A 23 -52.79 7.84 29.47
N SER A 24 -53.52 6.93 28.82
CA SER A 24 -53.82 7.05 27.40
C SER A 24 -54.72 8.26 27.11
N SER A 25 -54.75 8.73 25.86
CA SER A 25 -55.68 9.80 25.46
C SER A 25 -57.16 9.44 25.72
N ASP A 26 -57.50 8.15 25.63
CA ASP A 26 -58.82 7.63 25.97
C ASP A 26 -59.11 7.76 27.47
N ASP A 27 -58.14 7.44 28.32
CA ASP A 27 -58.28 7.54 29.77
C ASP A 27 -58.41 8.99 30.22
N ILE A 28 -57.66 9.90 29.60
CA ILE A 28 -57.78 11.35 29.85
C ILE A 28 -59.17 11.85 29.46
N ARG A 29 -59.70 11.45 28.30
CA ARG A 29 -61.07 11.78 27.88
C ARG A 29 -62.13 11.22 28.85
N LYS A 30 -61.99 9.97 29.28
CA LYS A 30 -62.90 9.35 30.27
C LYS A 30 -62.83 10.06 31.62
N ALA A 31 -61.63 10.43 32.08
CA ALA A 31 -61.43 11.16 33.32
C ALA A 31 -62.06 12.55 33.26
N TYR A 32 -61.87 13.28 32.16
CA TYR A 32 -62.51 14.58 31.94
C TYR A 32 -64.03 14.49 31.94
N HIS A 33 -64.62 13.52 31.23
CA HIS A 33 -66.08 13.33 31.24
C HIS A 33 -66.61 13.09 32.66
N LYS A 34 -65.92 12.26 33.46
CA LYS A 34 -66.26 12.06 34.87
C LYS A 34 -66.13 13.34 35.71
N ALA A 35 -65.11 14.15 35.45
CA ALA A 35 -64.93 15.44 36.11
C ALA A 35 -66.04 16.43 35.75
N CYS A 36 -66.45 16.49 34.48
CA CYS A 36 -67.57 17.32 34.02
C CYS A 36 -68.89 16.91 34.69
N LEU A 37 -69.18 15.61 34.83
CA LEU A 37 -70.39 15.16 35.55
C LEU A 37 -70.46 15.65 37.00
N LYS A 38 -69.33 16.05 37.59
CA LYS A 38 -69.23 16.53 38.97
C LYS A 38 -69.13 18.05 39.10
N TYR A 39 -68.41 18.71 38.19
CA TYR A 39 -68.04 20.11 38.32
C TYR A 39 -68.64 21.02 37.24
N HIS A 40 -69.33 20.47 36.24
CA HIS A 40 -69.95 21.29 35.19
C HIS A 40 -71.00 22.25 35.76
N PRO A 41 -71.14 23.48 35.21
CA PRO A 41 -72.10 24.49 35.67
C PRO A 41 -73.54 23.97 35.72
N ASP A 42 -73.97 23.21 34.70
CA ASP A 42 -75.29 22.52 34.67
C ASP A 42 -75.54 21.60 35.89
N LYS A 43 -74.48 21.00 36.46
CA LYS A 43 -74.60 20.06 37.59
C LYS A 43 -74.44 20.72 38.95
N THR A 44 -73.63 21.77 39.03
CA THR A 44 -73.32 22.44 40.29
C THR A 44 -74.16 23.70 40.54
N GLY A 45 -74.81 24.23 39.50
CA GLY A 45 -75.52 25.51 39.54
C GLY A 45 -74.59 26.72 39.66
N ARG A 46 -73.28 26.51 39.60
CA ARG A 46 -72.26 27.57 39.60
C ARG A 46 -72.02 28.00 38.17
N GLY A 47 -71.77 29.28 37.92
CA GLY A 47 -71.57 29.81 36.57
C GLY A 47 -70.37 29.19 35.85
N GLU A 48 -70.22 29.46 34.55
CA GLU A 48 -69.07 28.99 33.75
C GLU A 48 -67.72 29.53 34.25
N GLU A 49 -67.76 30.61 35.03
CA GLU A 49 -66.61 31.25 35.66
C GLU A 49 -66.16 30.56 36.97
N ASP A 50 -66.81 29.46 37.37
CA ASP A 50 -66.40 28.71 38.57
C ASP A 50 -64.95 28.23 38.46
N GLU A 51 -64.12 28.61 39.44
CA GLU A 51 -62.68 28.34 39.43
C GLU A 51 -62.35 26.84 39.31
N VAL A 52 -63.20 25.97 39.84
CA VAL A 52 -62.99 24.51 39.78
C VAL A 52 -63.26 23.99 38.37
N PHE A 53 -64.36 24.43 37.75
CA PHE A 53 -64.68 24.05 36.38
C PHE A 53 -63.64 24.59 35.38
N LEU A 54 -63.20 25.84 35.54
CA LEU A 54 -62.14 26.42 34.71
C LEU A 54 -60.82 25.64 34.83
N LEU A 55 -60.45 25.20 36.03
CA LEU A 55 -59.25 24.38 36.23
C LEU A 55 -59.39 22.98 35.60
N VAL A 56 -60.58 22.36 35.67
CA VAL A 56 -60.88 21.08 35.01
C VAL A 56 -60.78 21.22 33.48
N LYS A 57 -61.30 22.32 32.93
CA LYS A 57 -61.20 22.63 31.50
C LYS A 57 -59.74 22.84 31.08
N ALA A 58 -58.99 23.68 31.80
CA ALA A 58 -57.57 23.91 31.53
C ALA A 58 -56.73 22.62 31.62
N ALA A 59 -57.01 21.77 32.61
CA ALA A 59 -56.35 20.47 32.73
C ALA A 59 -56.61 19.57 31.52
N PHE A 60 -57.85 19.52 31.02
CA PHE A 60 -58.16 18.74 29.82
C PHE A 60 -57.57 19.35 28.55
N ASP A 61 -57.66 20.66 28.37
CA ASP A 61 -57.11 21.36 27.20
C ASP A 61 -55.58 21.16 27.08
N THR A 62 -54.87 21.06 28.21
CA THR A 62 -53.44 20.76 28.22
C THR A 62 -53.15 19.27 28.04
N LEU A 63 -53.86 18.37 28.75
CA LEU A 63 -53.55 16.94 28.73
C LEU A 63 -54.08 16.19 27.49
N SER A 64 -55.09 16.74 26.81
CA SER A 64 -55.66 16.12 25.59
C SER A 64 -54.81 16.39 24.33
N ASP A 65 -54.07 17.50 24.31
CA ASP A 65 -53.15 17.86 23.23
C ASP A 65 -51.75 17.27 23.50
N PRO A 66 -51.21 16.40 22.61
CA PRO A 66 -49.92 15.74 22.84
C PRO A 66 -48.72 16.70 23.02
N ILE A 67 -48.74 17.86 22.36
CA ILE A 67 -47.66 18.85 22.43
C ILE A 67 -47.73 19.59 23.75
N LYS A 68 -48.92 20.08 24.13
CA LYS A 68 -49.13 20.78 25.41
C LYS A 68 -48.90 19.85 26.60
N ARG A 69 -49.34 18.60 26.49
CA ARG A 69 -49.09 17.56 27.50
C ARG A 69 -47.61 17.32 27.69
N ARG A 70 -46.84 17.15 26.61
CA ARG A 70 -45.38 16.99 26.68
C ARG A 70 -44.70 18.17 27.38
N SER A 71 -45.08 19.39 27.00
CA SER A 71 -44.57 20.61 27.64
C SER A 71 -44.90 20.64 29.13
N TYR A 72 -46.13 20.26 29.50
CA TYR A 72 -46.58 20.17 30.89
C TYR A 72 -45.81 19.09 31.66
N ASP A 73 -45.75 17.87 31.14
CA ASP A 73 -45.04 16.74 31.76
C ASP A 73 -43.55 17.03 31.97
N SER A 74 -42.94 17.85 31.10
CA SER A 74 -41.55 18.28 31.21
C SER A 74 -41.29 19.29 32.34
N THR A 75 -42.35 19.90 32.90
CA THR A 75 -42.29 20.79 34.08
C THR A 75 -42.42 20.06 35.40
N VAL A 76 -42.83 18.79 35.38
CA VAL A 76 -42.89 17.97 36.60
C VAL A 76 -41.48 17.67 37.08
N ASP A 77 -41.28 17.64 38.39
CA ASP A 77 -39.98 17.32 39.00
C ASP A 77 -39.43 16.00 38.43
N PHE A 78 -38.26 16.10 37.80
CA PHE A 78 -37.56 14.99 37.17
C PHE A 78 -36.22 14.79 37.87
N ASP A 79 -35.88 13.55 38.19
CA ASP A 79 -34.56 13.23 38.76
C ASP A 79 -33.49 13.28 37.66
N GLU A 80 -32.83 14.44 37.60
CA GLU A 80 -31.76 14.75 36.65
C GLU A 80 -30.40 14.14 37.06
N SER A 81 -30.32 13.41 38.19
CA SER A 81 -29.07 12.79 38.63
C SER A 81 -28.57 11.74 37.63
N ILE A 82 -27.24 11.72 37.46
CA ILE A 82 -26.52 10.71 36.68
C ILE A 82 -25.50 10.03 37.61
N PRO A 83 -25.16 8.76 37.37
CA PRO A 83 -24.15 8.07 38.18
C PRO A 83 -22.82 8.84 38.22
N LYS A 84 -22.15 8.76 39.38
CA LYS A 84 -20.85 9.40 39.62
C LYS A 84 -19.76 8.75 38.77
N GLU A 85 -18.64 9.44 38.60
CA GLU A 85 -17.47 8.83 37.97
C GLU A 85 -16.84 7.77 38.89
N GLY A 86 -16.29 6.71 38.29
CA GLY A 86 -15.56 5.68 39.02
C GLY A 86 -16.43 4.80 39.91
N ILE A 87 -17.70 4.54 39.54
CA ILE A 87 -18.48 3.50 40.22
C ILE A 87 -17.79 2.13 40.07
N ASP A 88 -18.05 1.25 41.02
CA ASP A 88 -17.62 -0.15 40.94
C ASP A 88 -18.31 -0.84 39.75
N GLU A 89 -17.56 -1.71 39.05
CA GLU A 89 -18.11 -2.53 37.96
C GLU A 89 -19.28 -3.41 38.45
N ALA A 90 -19.25 -3.84 39.71
CA ALA A 90 -20.33 -4.61 40.33
C ALA A 90 -21.65 -3.82 40.47
N ASP A 91 -21.57 -2.49 40.62
CA ASP A 91 -22.73 -1.61 40.76
C ASP A 91 -23.22 -1.05 39.41
N PHE A 92 -22.53 -1.36 38.30
CA PHE A 92 -22.82 -0.79 36.98
C PHE A 92 -24.29 -0.90 36.58
N TYR A 93 -24.85 -2.12 36.58
CA TYR A 93 -26.23 -2.34 36.16
C TYR A 93 -27.25 -1.70 37.11
N LYS A 94 -26.93 -1.67 38.40
CA LYS A 94 -27.77 -1.11 39.47
C LYS A 94 -27.87 0.41 39.38
N GLU A 95 -26.77 1.08 39.05
CA GLU A 95 -26.71 2.55 38.97
C GLU A 95 -27.18 3.07 37.61
N TYR A 96 -26.75 2.44 36.51
CA TYR A 96 -27.07 2.93 35.16
C TYR A 96 -28.42 2.44 34.62
N GLY A 97 -28.87 1.24 34.96
CA GLY A 97 -30.13 0.68 34.46
C GLY A 97 -31.34 1.59 34.74
N PRO A 98 -31.64 1.91 36.02
CA PRO A 98 -32.72 2.83 36.38
C PRO A 98 -32.53 4.23 35.80
N CYS A 99 -31.28 4.67 35.59
CA CYS A 99 -30.97 5.97 35.01
C CYS A 99 -31.37 6.01 33.53
N PHE A 100 -31.00 5.01 32.72
CA PHE A 100 -31.42 4.92 31.32
C PHE A 100 -32.93 4.78 31.17
N GLU A 101 -33.57 3.93 31.98
CA GLU A 101 -35.03 3.74 31.97
C GLU A 101 -35.78 5.04 32.26
N ARG A 102 -35.33 5.81 33.26
CA ARG A 102 -35.94 7.09 33.62
C ARG A 102 -35.87 8.12 32.49
N ASN A 103 -34.75 8.17 31.77
CA ASN A 103 -34.53 9.14 30.70
C ASN A 103 -35.27 8.78 29.39
N LEU A 104 -35.56 7.50 29.17
CA LEU A 104 -36.21 7.03 27.95
C LEU A 104 -37.68 7.52 27.85
N GLN A 105 -38.43 7.48 28.98
CA GLN A 105 -39.90 7.61 29.06
C GLN A 105 -40.65 6.74 28.01
N GLU A 106 -41.97 6.60 28.08
CA GLU A 106 -42.74 5.73 27.16
C GLU A 106 -42.72 6.14 25.67
N SER A 107 -42.03 7.21 25.30
CA SER A 107 -41.77 7.61 23.90
C SER A 107 -40.77 6.71 23.17
N GLY A 108 -40.04 5.84 23.88
CA GLY A 108 -39.31 4.74 23.25
C GLY A 108 -40.30 3.65 22.84
N GLY A 109 -40.81 3.69 21.60
CA GLY A 109 -41.66 2.63 21.05
C GLY A 109 -41.01 1.23 21.12
N GLU A 110 -41.71 0.21 20.62
CA GLU A 110 -41.24 -1.21 20.57
C GLU A 110 -39.83 -1.41 19.97
N SER A 111 -39.27 -0.39 19.32
CA SER A 111 -37.95 -0.39 18.68
C SER A 111 -36.79 0.09 19.56
N CYS A 112 -36.97 0.41 20.85
CA CYS A 112 -35.85 0.83 21.70
C CYS A 112 -34.96 -0.36 22.10
N PRO A 113 -33.64 -0.33 21.84
CA PRO A 113 -32.74 -1.34 22.34
C PRO A 113 -32.75 -1.39 23.88
N LYS A 114 -32.67 -2.60 24.43
CA LYS A 114 -32.64 -2.83 25.88
C LYS A 114 -31.22 -2.69 26.42
N PHE A 115 -31.09 -2.21 27.66
CA PHE A 115 -29.80 -2.06 28.34
C PHE A 115 -29.10 -3.42 28.61
N GLY A 116 -29.88 -4.45 28.88
CA GLY A 116 -29.40 -5.82 29.06
C GLY A 116 -28.73 -6.09 30.42
N ASP A 117 -27.94 -7.15 30.45
CA ASP A 117 -27.17 -7.71 31.56
C ASP A 117 -25.72 -8.04 31.11
N ASP A 118 -24.91 -8.66 31.99
CA ASP A 118 -23.49 -8.95 31.71
C ASP A 118 -23.23 -9.98 30.61
N GLU A 119 -24.23 -10.80 30.32
CA GLU A 119 -24.19 -11.84 29.29
C GLU A 119 -24.77 -11.36 27.96
N THR A 120 -25.26 -10.11 27.91
CA THR A 120 -25.84 -9.54 26.70
C THR A 120 -24.81 -9.48 25.57
N PRO A 121 -25.14 -10.03 24.38
CA PRO A 121 -24.26 -10.01 23.22
C PRO A 121 -23.79 -8.60 22.83
N LEU A 122 -22.51 -8.47 22.43
CA LEU A 122 -21.88 -7.18 22.15
C LEU A 122 -22.55 -6.41 21.01
N ASP A 123 -23.12 -7.08 20.02
CA ASP A 123 -23.90 -6.46 18.95
C ASP A 123 -25.12 -5.71 19.49
N GLN A 124 -25.81 -6.29 20.47
CA GLN A 124 -26.94 -5.64 21.15
C GLN A 124 -26.46 -4.49 22.05
N VAL A 125 -25.31 -4.64 22.71
CA VAL A 125 -24.69 -3.57 23.50
C VAL A 125 -24.31 -2.38 22.60
N HIS A 126 -23.74 -2.63 21.43
CA HIS A 126 -23.41 -1.60 20.46
C HIS A 126 -24.66 -0.91 19.91
N ALA A 127 -25.70 -1.66 19.55
CA ALA A 127 -26.97 -1.09 19.11
C ALA A 127 -27.63 -0.21 20.18
N PHE A 128 -27.53 -0.62 21.46
CA PHE A 128 -27.98 0.18 22.59
C PHE A 128 -27.24 1.51 22.68
N TYR A 129 -25.92 1.50 22.67
CA TYR A 129 -25.14 2.74 22.76
C TYR A 129 -25.27 3.61 21.50
N GLU A 130 -25.42 3.02 20.31
CA GLU A 130 -25.70 3.75 19.07
C GLU A 130 -27.02 4.52 19.15
N PHE A 131 -28.08 3.90 19.70
CA PHE A 131 -29.34 4.59 19.97
C PHE A 131 -29.15 5.76 20.92
N TRP A 132 -28.43 5.57 22.04
CA TRP A 132 -28.26 6.60 23.06
C TRP A 132 -27.34 7.75 22.65
N VAL A 133 -26.32 7.49 21.83
CA VAL A 133 -25.46 8.54 21.24
C VAL A 133 -26.26 9.43 20.29
N ASN A 134 -27.27 8.88 19.63
CA ASN A 134 -28.16 9.60 18.72
C ASN A 134 -29.51 10.00 19.37
N PHE A 135 -29.63 9.86 20.69
CA PHE A 135 -30.88 10.11 21.39
C PHE A 135 -31.26 11.59 21.32
N ASP A 136 -32.56 11.86 21.13
CA ASP A 136 -33.12 13.20 21.25
C ASP A 136 -34.13 13.19 22.40
N SER A 137 -33.87 13.99 23.44
CA SER A 137 -34.71 14.02 24.63
C SER A 137 -36.14 14.43 24.26
N TRP A 138 -37.11 13.66 24.72
CA TRP A 138 -38.53 13.97 24.55
C TRP A 138 -38.95 15.24 25.29
N ARG A 139 -38.15 15.73 26.26
CA ARG A 139 -38.49 16.87 27.11
C ARG A 139 -38.66 18.16 26.28
N ASP A 140 -39.78 18.83 26.51
CA ASP A 140 -40.09 20.14 25.95
C ASP A 140 -40.00 21.22 27.03
N PHE A 141 -39.07 22.14 26.84
CA PHE A 141 -38.78 23.20 27.79
C PHE A 141 -39.60 24.47 27.56
N THR A 142 -40.59 24.47 26.66
CA THR A 142 -41.37 25.66 26.31
C THR A 142 -42.02 26.30 27.53
N LEU A 143 -42.80 25.56 28.33
CA LEU A 143 -43.44 26.13 29.52
C LEU A 143 -42.44 26.61 30.58
N LYS A 144 -41.37 25.83 30.82
CA LYS A 144 -40.32 26.20 31.78
C LYS A 144 -39.60 27.47 31.35
N ALA A 145 -39.26 27.59 30.07
CA ALA A 145 -38.64 28.77 29.49
C ALA A 145 -39.55 30.00 29.60
N THR A 146 -40.82 29.89 29.20
CA THR A 146 -41.80 30.97 29.31
C THR A 146 -41.93 31.46 30.75
N SER A 147 -42.03 30.53 31.71
CA SER A 147 -42.13 30.85 33.14
C SER A 147 -40.85 31.50 33.69
N GLU A 148 -39.66 31.09 33.24
CA GLU A 148 -38.39 31.68 33.71
C GLU A 148 -38.11 33.06 33.10
N THR A 149 -38.63 33.34 31.91
CA THR A 149 -38.49 34.65 31.26
C THR A 149 -39.54 35.66 31.69
N ASP A 150 -40.62 35.22 32.35
CA ASP A 150 -41.76 36.05 32.76
C ASP A 150 -42.34 36.86 31.58
N HIS A 151 -42.46 36.21 30.41
CA HIS A 151 -42.92 36.85 29.18
C HIS A 151 -44.30 36.32 28.79
N ASP A 152 -45.31 37.18 28.85
CA ASP A 152 -46.64 36.90 28.31
C ASP A 152 -46.75 37.37 26.85
N VAL A 153 -46.51 36.42 25.95
CA VAL A 153 -46.55 36.60 24.50
C VAL A 153 -47.93 37.01 23.97
N GLU A 154 -49.00 36.71 24.72
CA GLU A 154 -50.38 37.07 24.33
C GLU A 154 -50.79 38.45 24.85
N ALA A 155 -50.10 38.99 25.85
CA ALA A 155 -50.30 40.35 26.37
C ALA A 155 -49.42 41.43 25.71
N ALA A 156 -48.62 41.08 24.69
CA ALA A 156 -47.72 42.03 24.02
C ALA A 156 -48.48 43.16 23.28
N ASP A 157 -48.05 44.41 23.49
CA ASP A 157 -48.69 45.61 22.94
C ASP A 157 -48.38 45.80 21.44
N SER A 158 -47.28 45.21 20.96
CA SER A 158 -46.84 45.33 19.58
C SER A 158 -46.35 44.02 18.97
N ARG A 159 -46.35 43.96 17.64
CA ARG A 159 -45.80 42.83 16.89
C ARG A 159 -44.30 42.62 17.17
N ASP A 160 -43.56 43.71 17.35
CA ASP A 160 -42.11 43.67 17.59
C ASP A 160 -41.80 43.18 19.00
N GLU A 161 -42.58 43.63 19.99
CA GLU A 161 -42.52 43.11 21.36
C GLU A 161 -42.87 41.61 21.40
N LYS A 162 -43.96 41.19 20.73
CA LYS A 162 -44.33 39.77 20.62
C LYS A 162 -43.20 38.93 20.00
N ARG A 163 -42.52 39.46 18.97
CA ARG A 163 -41.38 38.79 18.34
C ARG A 163 -40.19 38.71 19.28
N TRP A 164 -39.88 39.78 20.01
CA TRP A 164 -38.78 39.84 20.95
C TRP A 164 -38.97 38.86 22.12
N MET A 165 -40.17 38.84 22.73
CA MET A 165 -40.53 37.90 23.79
C MET A 165 -40.37 36.44 23.33
N LYS A 166 -40.90 36.09 22.15
CA LYS A 166 -40.73 34.76 21.56
C LYS A 166 -39.26 34.39 21.34
N GLN A 167 -38.44 35.33 20.86
CA GLN A 167 -37.01 35.08 20.65
C GLN A 167 -36.24 34.85 21.94
N GLU A 168 -36.59 35.53 23.04
CA GLU A 168 -35.99 35.29 24.36
C GLU A 168 -36.39 33.91 24.90
N ILE A 169 -37.68 33.55 24.80
CA ILE A 169 -38.18 32.21 25.13
C ILE A 169 -37.45 31.14 24.30
N ASP A 170 -37.36 31.30 22.99
CA ASP A 170 -36.66 30.37 22.10
C ASP A 170 -35.17 30.24 22.43
N ARG A 171 -34.50 31.33 22.81
CA ARG A 171 -33.11 31.30 23.28
C ARG A 171 -32.99 30.46 24.55
N LYS A 172 -33.93 30.63 25.48
CA LYS A 172 -33.96 29.88 26.73
C LYS A 172 -34.27 28.39 26.51
N ILE A 173 -35.22 28.06 25.63
CA ILE A 173 -35.52 26.68 25.21
C ILE A 173 -34.26 26.02 24.64
N LYS A 174 -33.57 26.68 23.71
CA LYS A 174 -32.33 26.15 23.11
C LYS A 174 -31.24 25.91 24.14
N LYS A 175 -31.09 26.82 25.11
CA LYS A 175 -30.15 26.67 26.22
C LYS A 175 -30.47 25.45 27.07
N MET A 176 -31.72 25.30 27.51
CA MET A 176 -32.15 24.16 28.33
C MET A 176 -32.03 22.82 27.58
N LYS A 177 -32.41 22.77 26.30
CA LYS A 177 -32.21 21.58 25.46
C LYS A 177 -30.74 21.20 25.34
N LYS A 178 -29.85 22.19 25.17
CA LYS A 178 -28.41 21.95 25.10
C LYS A 178 -27.87 21.40 26.42
N GLU A 179 -28.30 21.94 27.55
CA GLU A 179 -27.90 21.47 28.89
C GLU A 179 -28.41 20.04 29.15
N GLU A 180 -29.64 19.73 28.76
CA GLU A 180 -30.22 18.39 28.87
C GLU A 180 -29.46 17.36 28.03
N MET A 181 -29.18 17.68 26.76
CA MET A 181 -28.41 16.77 25.91
C MET A 181 -26.97 16.62 26.37
N ALA A 182 -26.35 17.69 26.90
CA ALA A 182 -25.02 17.59 27.50
C ALA A 182 -25.02 16.64 28.71
N ARG A 183 -26.05 16.69 29.56
CA ARG A 183 -26.24 15.78 30.70
C ARG A 183 -26.40 14.32 30.25
N ILE A 184 -27.25 14.06 29.25
CA ILE A 184 -27.47 12.71 28.70
C ILE A 184 -26.20 12.17 28.04
N ASN A 185 -25.51 12.98 27.23
CA ASN A 185 -24.26 12.58 26.58
C ASN A 185 -23.18 12.24 27.60
N LEU A 186 -23.05 13.04 28.67
CA LEU A 186 -22.12 12.75 29.77
C LEU A 186 -22.47 11.45 30.49
N MET A 187 -23.76 11.17 30.71
CA MET A 187 -24.20 9.89 31.27
C MET A 187 -23.80 8.71 30.38
N VAL A 188 -24.04 8.82 29.07
CA VAL A 188 -23.72 7.77 28.08
C VAL A 188 -22.21 7.53 28.01
N GLU A 189 -21.42 8.59 27.92
CA GLU A 189 -19.95 8.52 27.90
C GLU A 189 -19.41 7.79 29.13
N ARG A 190 -19.87 8.16 30.33
CA ARG A 190 -19.45 7.52 31.58
C ARG A 190 -19.88 6.06 31.65
N ALA A 191 -21.09 5.75 31.15
CA ALA A 191 -21.58 4.38 31.06
C ALA A 191 -20.67 3.55 30.15
N MET A 192 -20.39 4.02 28.93
CA MET A 192 -19.51 3.33 27.98
C MET A 192 -18.09 3.12 28.52
N ALA A 193 -17.55 4.09 29.25
CA ALA A 193 -16.24 3.99 29.87
C ALA A 193 -16.18 2.95 31.01
N THR A 194 -17.32 2.72 31.67
CA THR A 194 -17.42 1.85 32.85
C THR A 194 -17.94 0.45 32.54
N ASP A 195 -18.72 0.29 31.45
CA ASP A 195 -19.41 -0.95 31.08
C ASP A 195 -18.47 -2.17 31.10
N PRO A 196 -18.72 -3.17 31.97
CA PRO A 196 -17.89 -4.35 32.10
C PRO A 196 -17.72 -5.14 30.80
N ARG A 197 -18.75 -5.17 29.94
CA ARG A 197 -18.76 -5.90 28.66
C ARG A 197 -17.81 -5.24 27.67
N LEU A 198 -17.86 -3.92 27.54
CA LEU A 198 -16.96 -3.15 26.68
C LEU A 198 -15.51 -3.19 27.21
N LYS A 199 -15.31 -3.15 28.53
CA LYS A 199 -13.98 -3.34 29.12
C LYS A 199 -13.43 -4.74 28.87
N ARG A 200 -14.24 -5.79 29.00
CA ARG A 200 -13.87 -7.17 28.68
C ARG A 200 -13.44 -7.29 27.23
N GLU A 201 -14.19 -6.68 26.31
CA GLU A 201 -13.85 -6.64 24.89
C GLU A 201 -12.50 -5.96 24.63
N LYS A 202 -12.32 -4.75 25.15
CA LYS A 202 -11.07 -4.01 25.00
C LYS A 202 -9.87 -4.76 25.59
N ARG A 203 -10.05 -5.46 26.71
CA ARG A 203 -9.02 -6.33 27.30
C ARG A 203 -8.71 -7.53 26.39
N ARG A 204 -9.72 -8.14 25.77
CA ARG A 204 -9.53 -9.24 24.80
C ARG A 204 -8.74 -8.77 23.58
N GLU A 205 -9.16 -7.67 22.94
CA GLU A 205 -8.46 -7.10 21.79
C GLU A 205 -7.02 -6.73 22.13
N ALA A 206 -6.78 -6.14 23.31
CA ALA A 206 -5.44 -5.82 23.78
C ALA A 206 -4.58 -7.08 24.01
N ALA A 207 -5.16 -8.13 24.58
CA ALA A 207 -4.48 -9.41 24.81
C ALA A 207 -4.16 -10.13 23.50
N GLU A 208 -5.09 -10.15 22.54
CA GLU A 208 -4.88 -10.70 21.19
C GLU A 208 -3.79 -9.93 20.45
N LYS A 209 -3.82 -8.60 20.50
CA LYS A 209 -2.78 -7.76 19.90
C LYS A 209 -1.42 -7.98 20.57
N ALA A 210 -1.37 -8.12 21.90
CA ALA A 210 -0.14 -8.42 22.61
C ALA A 210 0.41 -9.79 22.24
N LYS A 211 -0.45 -10.81 22.13
CA LYS A 211 -0.09 -12.16 21.68
C LYS A 211 0.45 -12.15 20.25
N ALA A 212 -0.23 -11.46 19.33
CA ALA A 212 0.22 -11.33 17.94
C ALA A 212 1.56 -10.58 17.83
N ALA A 213 1.78 -9.56 18.66
CA ALA A 213 3.05 -8.84 18.71
C ALA A 213 4.19 -9.74 19.22
N GLU A 214 3.93 -10.56 20.24
CA GLU A 214 4.91 -11.51 20.78
C GLU A 214 5.22 -12.64 19.77
N GLU A 215 4.20 -13.21 19.13
CA GLU A 215 4.38 -14.21 18.06
C GLU A 215 5.22 -13.65 16.90
N LYS A 216 4.97 -12.41 16.51
CA LYS A 216 5.76 -11.71 15.49
C LYS A 216 7.21 -11.52 15.94
N ARG A 217 7.44 -11.10 17.18
CA ARG A 217 8.79 -10.93 17.74
C ARG A 217 9.57 -12.24 17.74
N ILE A 218 8.94 -13.33 18.20
CA ILE A 218 9.53 -14.67 18.18
C ILE A 218 9.85 -15.11 16.75
N ALA A 219 8.96 -14.86 15.79
CA ALA A 219 9.19 -15.19 14.39
C ALA A 219 10.34 -14.38 13.76
N GLU A 220 10.46 -13.09 14.07
CA GLU A 220 11.56 -12.24 13.62
C GLU A 220 12.89 -12.68 14.24
N GLU A 221 12.93 -12.99 15.54
CA GLU A 221 14.12 -13.54 16.22
C GLU A 221 14.54 -14.89 15.60
N ALA A 222 13.60 -15.80 15.32
CA ALA A 222 13.89 -17.07 14.66
C ALA A 222 14.38 -16.93 13.21
N ALA A 223 13.84 -15.95 12.47
CA ALA A 223 14.29 -15.65 11.11
C ALA A 223 15.71 -15.09 11.09
N ALA A 224 16.03 -14.16 12.00
CA ALA A 224 17.36 -13.59 12.14
C ALA A 224 18.40 -14.65 12.56
N GLU A 225 18.01 -15.57 13.45
CA GLU A 225 18.83 -16.73 13.83
C GLU A 225 19.14 -17.63 12.64
N LYS A 226 18.10 -17.99 11.87
CA LYS A 226 18.25 -18.82 10.67
C LYS A 226 19.16 -18.16 9.63
N GLU A 227 19.00 -16.86 9.39
CA GLU A 227 19.84 -16.11 8.45
C GLU A 227 21.30 -16.08 8.91
N ARG A 228 21.55 -15.94 10.22
CA ARG A 228 22.92 -15.96 10.75
C ARG A 228 23.58 -17.32 10.54
N ILE A 229 22.87 -18.41 10.85
CA ILE A 229 23.36 -19.79 10.63
C ILE A 229 23.67 -20.02 9.14
N GLU A 230 22.79 -19.56 8.24
CA GLU A 230 22.98 -19.71 6.80
C GLU A 230 24.19 -18.91 6.29
N ARG A 231 24.39 -17.68 6.79
CA ARG A 231 25.55 -16.85 6.46
C ARG A 231 26.85 -17.50 6.92
N GLU A 232 26.91 -17.97 8.17
CA GLU A 232 28.07 -18.67 8.72
C GLU A 232 28.40 -19.94 7.92
N ALA A 233 27.38 -20.70 7.51
CA ALA A 233 27.56 -21.88 6.66
C ALA A 233 28.10 -21.53 5.26
N ARG A 234 27.61 -20.44 4.65
CA ARG A 234 28.10 -19.97 3.35
C ARG A 234 29.54 -19.49 3.42
N GLU A 235 29.90 -18.69 4.41
CA GLU A 235 31.27 -18.22 4.61
C GLU A 235 32.23 -19.39 4.87
N ALA A 236 31.81 -20.40 5.65
CA ALA A 236 32.60 -21.60 5.86
C ALA A 236 32.78 -22.44 4.58
N ALA A 237 31.75 -22.52 3.73
CA ALA A 237 31.84 -23.20 2.44
C ALA A 237 32.78 -22.48 1.47
N GLU A 238 32.66 -21.15 1.35
CA GLU A 238 33.51 -20.33 0.50
C GLU A 238 34.98 -20.40 0.94
N LYS A 239 35.25 -20.36 2.24
CA LYS A 239 36.60 -20.53 2.77
C LYS A 239 37.19 -21.90 2.44
N LYS A 240 36.40 -22.98 2.57
CA LYS A 240 36.84 -24.34 2.20
C LYS A 240 37.11 -24.46 0.70
N GLU A 241 36.29 -23.86 -0.15
CA GLU A 241 36.49 -23.86 -1.60
C GLU A 241 37.75 -23.06 -1.99
N ALA A 242 37.95 -21.90 -1.39
CA ALA A 242 39.14 -21.09 -1.61
C ALA A 242 40.43 -21.82 -1.19
N GLU A 243 40.43 -22.49 -0.03
CA GLU A 243 41.54 -23.32 0.42
C GLU A 243 41.80 -24.50 -0.53
N ALA A 244 40.75 -25.19 -0.98
CA ALA A 244 40.88 -26.29 -1.94
C ALA A 244 41.43 -25.81 -3.31
N ALA A 245 40.96 -24.66 -3.81
CA ALA A 245 41.44 -24.06 -5.04
C ALA A 245 42.90 -23.61 -4.94
N ALA A 246 43.31 -23.03 -3.80
CA ALA A 246 44.69 -22.65 -3.53
C ALA A 246 45.61 -23.88 -3.49
N ASN A 247 45.20 -24.95 -2.80
CA ASN A 247 45.94 -26.21 -2.74
C ASN A 247 46.08 -26.86 -4.12
N LYS A 248 45.01 -26.87 -4.92
CA LYS A 248 45.05 -27.37 -6.31
C LYS A 248 46.04 -26.58 -7.16
N LYS A 249 45.96 -25.23 -7.14
CA LYS A 249 46.91 -24.37 -7.88
C LYS A 249 48.36 -24.61 -7.45
N ALA A 250 48.62 -24.78 -6.16
CA ALA A 250 49.95 -25.07 -5.65
C ALA A 250 50.47 -26.44 -6.14
N ASN A 251 49.63 -27.47 -6.12
CA ASN A 251 49.98 -28.80 -6.62
C ASN A 251 50.20 -28.80 -8.13
N ASP A 252 49.32 -28.15 -8.90
CA ASP A 252 49.45 -28.02 -10.36
C ASP A 252 50.74 -27.28 -10.76
N LYS A 253 51.12 -26.23 -9.99
CA LYS A 253 52.38 -25.50 -10.20
C LYS A 253 53.59 -26.42 -9.97
N LYS A 254 53.59 -27.17 -8.86
CA LYS A 254 54.66 -28.13 -8.56
C LYS A 254 54.78 -29.22 -9.64
N ALA A 255 53.64 -29.76 -10.10
CA ALA A 255 53.61 -30.76 -11.15
C ALA A 255 54.17 -30.23 -12.49
N LYS A 256 53.75 -29.02 -12.91
CA LYS A 256 54.27 -28.37 -14.13
C LYS A 256 55.78 -28.09 -14.05
N GLU A 257 56.28 -27.66 -12.90
CA GLU A 257 57.71 -27.41 -12.70
C GLU A 257 58.52 -28.71 -12.78
N GLN A 258 58.00 -29.80 -12.20
CA GLN A 258 58.59 -31.13 -12.30
C GLN A 258 58.60 -31.65 -13.74
N GLN A 259 57.50 -31.50 -14.49
CA GLN A 259 57.43 -31.86 -15.91
C GLN A 259 58.43 -31.07 -16.76
N LYS A 260 58.55 -29.75 -16.54
CA LYS A 260 59.56 -28.92 -17.23
C LYS A 260 60.99 -29.38 -16.92
N LYS A 261 61.28 -29.76 -15.67
CA LYS A 261 62.58 -30.28 -15.27
C LYS A 261 62.89 -31.62 -15.95
N GLN A 262 61.90 -32.53 -16.03
CA GLN A 262 62.03 -33.80 -16.74
C GLN A 262 62.25 -33.60 -18.25
N LEU A 263 61.48 -32.71 -18.88
CA LEU A 263 61.66 -32.41 -20.31
C LEU A 263 63.03 -31.81 -20.61
N ARG A 264 63.53 -30.88 -19.78
CA ARG A 264 64.89 -30.33 -19.94
C ARG A 264 65.97 -31.41 -19.91
N LYS A 265 65.87 -32.36 -18.97
CA LYS A 265 66.80 -33.49 -18.86
C LYS A 265 66.71 -34.41 -20.07
N ALA A 266 65.50 -34.76 -20.51
CA ALA A 266 65.27 -35.59 -21.69
C ALA A 266 65.85 -34.96 -22.96
N LYS A 267 65.59 -33.67 -23.21
CA LYS A 267 66.17 -32.93 -24.34
C LYS A 267 67.71 -32.91 -24.30
N GLN A 268 68.31 -32.73 -23.12
CA GLN A 268 69.78 -32.71 -22.98
C GLN A 268 70.39 -34.07 -23.28
N LEU A 269 69.78 -35.15 -22.75
CA LEU A 269 70.24 -36.51 -23.00
C LEU A 269 70.11 -36.86 -24.48
N PHE A 270 68.94 -36.60 -25.07
CA PHE A 270 68.66 -36.88 -26.49
C PHE A 270 69.67 -36.19 -27.43
N ARG A 271 69.92 -34.89 -27.24
CA ARG A 271 70.96 -34.17 -28.01
C ARG A 271 72.32 -34.83 -27.91
N LYS A 272 72.74 -35.18 -26.69
CA LYS A 272 74.07 -35.74 -26.42
C LYS A 272 74.22 -37.11 -27.08
N ILE A 273 73.24 -38.00 -26.92
CA ILE A 273 73.33 -39.37 -27.42
C ILE A 273 73.19 -39.46 -28.94
N THR A 274 72.30 -38.68 -29.57
CA THR A 274 72.17 -38.65 -31.03
C THR A 274 73.45 -38.12 -31.69
N MET A 275 74.11 -37.12 -31.09
CA MET A 275 75.41 -36.62 -31.54
C MET A 275 76.52 -37.66 -31.44
N VAL A 276 76.57 -38.43 -30.34
CA VAL A 276 77.55 -39.51 -30.17
C VAL A 276 77.30 -40.63 -31.17
N ALA A 277 76.03 -41.03 -31.36
CA ALA A 277 75.62 -42.03 -32.34
C ALA A 277 76.01 -41.63 -33.77
N TYR A 278 75.75 -40.38 -34.15
CA TYR A 278 76.10 -39.85 -35.45
C TYR A 278 77.62 -39.87 -35.71
N LYS A 279 78.43 -39.45 -34.71
CA LYS A 279 79.90 -39.51 -34.83
C LYS A 279 80.42 -40.93 -34.98
N ALA A 280 79.80 -41.90 -34.31
CA ALA A 280 80.14 -43.31 -34.45
C ALA A 280 79.73 -43.89 -35.82
N ALA A 281 78.67 -43.33 -36.43
CA ALA A 281 78.15 -43.73 -37.74
C ALA A 281 79.00 -43.24 -38.93
N CYS A 282 79.80 -42.18 -38.75
CA CYS A 282 80.59 -41.55 -39.80
C CYS A 282 82.10 -41.91 -39.68
N PRO A 283 82.57 -43.06 -40.18
CA PRO A 283 84.00 -43.34 -40.26
C PRO A 283 84.68 -42.48 -41.35
N ASN A 284 85.93 -42.06 -41.09
CA ASN A 284 86.78 -41.19 -41.93
C ASN A 284 87.09 -41.69 -43.37
N ASP A 285 86.40 -42.70 -43.87
CA ASP A 285 86.70 -43.44 -45.11
C ASP A 285 85.79 -43.04 -46.30
N GLY A 286 84.59 -42.47 -46.05
CA GLY A 286 83.72 -41.97 -47.11
C GLY A 286 82.94 -43.02 -47.91
N SER A 287 82.83 -44.26 -47.42
CA SER A 287 82.17 -45.38 -48.12
C SER A 287 80.82 -45.85 -47.55
N THR A 288 80.12 -45.05 -46.75
CA THR A 288 78.77 -45.41 -46.23
C THR A 288 77.73 -44.31 -46.49
N GLU A 289 76.50 -44.70 -46.86
CA GLU A 289 75.34 -43.79 -46.96
C GLU A 289 75.01 -43.26 -45.56
N ASN A 290 75.22 -41.95 -45.35
CA ASN A 290 74.89 -41.31 -44.09
C ASN A 290 73.37 -41.07 -43.98
N VAL A 291 72.82 -41.22 -42.77
CA VAL A 291 71.39 -41.01 -42.47
C VAL A 291 70.96 -39.54 -42.70
N TRP A 292 71.89 -38.61 -42.55
CA TRP A 292 71.73 -37.19 -42.86
C TRP A 292 72.75 -36.76 -43.89
N ASP A 293 72.36 -35.79 -44.73
CA ASP A 293 73.22 -35.22 -45.77
C ASP A 293 74.38 -34.42 -45.16
N ASP A 294 74.13 -33.74 -44.04
CA ASP A 294 75.11 -32.96 -43.29
C ASP A 294 74.76 -32.85 -41.79
N LEU A 295 75.67 -32.25 -41.02
CA LEU A 295 75.52 -32.03 -39.58
C LEU A 295 74.44 -30.99 -39.25
N GLU A 296 74.14 -30.07 -40.18
CA GLU A 296 73.16 -29.00 -39.99
C GLU A 296 71.74 -29.59 -40.00
N GLN A 297 71.44 -30.43 -41.00
CA GLN A 297 70.19 -31.16 -41.15
C GLN A 297 69.89 -32.07 -39.94
N MET A 298 70.91 -32.73 -39.39
CA MET A 298 70.76 -33.53 -38.17
C MET A 298 70.45 -32.65 -36.94
N ASN A 299 71.13 -31.51 -36.78
CA ASN A 299 70.86 -30.62 -35.66
C ASN A 299 69.45 -30.00 -35.76
N ASP A 300 69.01 -29.64 -36.97
CA ASP A 300 67.66 -29.13 -37.21
C ASP A 300 66.58 -30.16 -36.83
N ASP A 301 66.77 -31.43 -37.21
CA ASP A 301 65.89 -32.52 -36.80
C ASP A 301 65.88 -32.74 -35.29
N ILE A 302 67.05 -32.70 -34.64
CA ILE A 302 67.16 -32.85 -33.19
C ILE A 302 66.42 -31.72 -32.46
N GLU A 303 66.55 -30.48 -32.93
CA GLU A 303 65.84 -29.34 -32.33
C GLU A 303 64.35 -29.40 -32.61
N LEU A 304 63.94 -29.77 -33.83
CA LEU A 304 62.53 -29.99 -34.17
C LEU A 304 61.89 -31.04 -33.27
N LEU A 305 62.55 -32.18 -33.06
CA LEU A 305 62.09 -33.23 -32.16
C LEU A 305 62.11 -32.77 -30.71
N CYS A 306 63.17 -32.07 -30.27
CA CYS A 306 63.22 -31.50 -28.93
C CYS A 306 62.03 -30.56 -28.67
N ASP A 307 61.64 -29.75 -29.64
CA ASP A 307 60.56 -28.76 -29.46
C ASP A 307 59.16 -29.34 -29.53
N ASN A 308 58.98 -30.49 -30.18
CA ASN A 308 57.66 -31.08 -30.40
C ASN A 308 57.39 -32.36 -29.62
N LEU A 309 58.41 -33.07 -29.15
CA LEU A 309 58.25 -34.31 -28.39
C LEU A 309 58.22 -34.09 -26.87
N SER A 310 57.48 -34.96 -26.19
CA SER A 310 57.43 -35.02 -24.73
C SER A 310 58.71 -35.64 -24.15
N ALA A 311 58.88 -35.49 -22.83
CA ALA A 311 60.02 -36.07 -22.12
C ALA A 311 60.08 -37.60 -22.25
N ILE A 312 58.92 -38.26 -22.34
CA ILE A 312 58.82 -39.72 -22.47
C ILE A 312 59.26 -40.15 -23.87
N GLU A 313 58.77 -39.46 -24.90
CA GLU A 313 59.12 -39.75 -26.30
C GLU A 313 60.61 -39.51 -26.57
N LEU A 314 61.17 -38.39 -26.09
CA LEU A 314 62.60 -38.10 -26.20
C LEU A 314 63.49 -39.09 -25.45
N ASN A 315 63.08 -39.52 -24.24
CA ASN A 315 63.79 -40.57 -23.52
C ASN A 315 63.69 -41.91 -24.26
N SER A 316 62.54 -42.25 -24.85
CA SER A 316 62.39 -43.49 -25.61
C SER A 316 63.29 -43.53 -26.85
N LEU A 317 63.41 -42.40 -27.57
CA LEU A 317 64.37 -42.27 -28.67
C LEU A 317 65.82 -42.32 -28.16
N SER A 318 66.09 -41.73 -27.00
CA SER A 318 67.42 -41.83 -26.36
C SER A 318 67.74 -43.28 -25.98
N ASP A 319 66.77 -44.02 -25.45
CA ASP A 319 66.93 -45.43 -25.06
C ASP A 319 67.17 -46.32 -26.29
N ALA A 320 66.48 -46.06 -27.40
CA ALA A 320 66.71 -46.76 -28.67
C ALA A 320 68.13 -46.56 -29.22
N LEU A 321 68.75 -45.41 -28.94
CA LEU A 321 70.14 -45.12 -29.28
C LEU A 321 71.16 -45.73 -28.30
N GLY A 322 70.72 -46.37 -27.21
CA GLY A 322 71.59 -46.99 -26.20
C GLY A 322 71.41 -46.45 -24.78
N GLY A 323 70.53 -45.46 -24.59
CA GLY A 323 70.19 -44.90 -23.28
C GLY A 323 71.33 -44.14 -22.61
N SER A 324 71.12 -43.69 -21.37
CA SER A 324 72.10 -42.83 -20.67
C SER A 324 73.49 -43.44 -20.48
N GLY A 325 73.61 -44.76 -20.46
CA GLY A 325 74.89 -45.46 -20.33
C GLY A 325 75.81 -45.29 -21.55
N ALA A 326 75.25 -45.12 -22.75
CA ALA A 326 76.02 -44.99 -23.99
C ALA A 326 76.74 -43.63 -24.14
N VAL A 327 76.62 -42.75 -23.14
CA VAL A 327 77.15 -41.37 -23.15
C VAL A 327 78.09 -41.07 -21.98
N GLU A 328 78.38 -42.06 -21.12
CA GLU A 328 79.36 -41.99 -20.03
C GLU A 328 80.70 -42.59 -20.47
N GLU A 329 81.82 -41.94 -20.13
CA GLU A 329 83.15 -42.23 -20.70
C GLU A 329 83.83 -43.50 -20.15
N GLU A 330 83.21 -44.25 -19.23
CA GLU A 330 83.87 -45.36 -18.50
C GLU A 330 83.24 -46.76 -18.64
N ASP A 331 82.16 -46.96 -19.41
CA ASP A 331 81.66 -48.32 -19.70
C ASP A 331 81.18 -48.45 -21.16
N SER A 332 81.68 -49.48 -21.85
CA SER A 332 81.49 -49.70 -23.29
C SER A 332 80.10 -50.27 -23.59
N THR A 333 79.05 -49.49 -23.36
CA THR A 333 77.77 -49.75 -24.04
C THR A 333 77.84 -49.17 -25.44
N PRO A 334 77.83 -50.02 -26.50
CA PRO A 334 77.88 -49.55 -27.86
C PRO A 334 76.59 -48.80 -28.19
N VAL A 335 76.75 -47.60 -28.76
CA VAL A 335 75.65 -46.78 -29.24
C VAL A 335 75.01 -47.48 -30.44
N CYS A 336 73.68 -47.49 -30.52
CA CYS A 336 72.97 -48.16 -31.61
C CYS A 336 72.88 -47.25 -32.84
N VAL A 337 73.90 -47.30 -33.70
CA VAL A 337 73.97 -46.50 -34.93
C VAL A 337 72.77 -46.75 -35.86
N GLY A 338 72.24 -47.98 -35.92
CA GLY A 338 71.09 -48.32 -36.76
C GLY A 338 69.80 -47.60 -36.37
N ALA A 339 69.66 -47.20 -35.10
CA ALA A 339 68.48 -46.47 -34.60
C ALA A 339 68.48 -44.99 -35.01
N LEU A 340 69.54 -44.47 -35.65
CA LEU A 340 69.55 -43.12 -36.23
C LEU A 340 68.51 -42.95 -37.34
N VAL A 341 68.21 -44.02 -38.08
CA VAL A 341 67.17 -44.02 -39.12
C VAL A 341 65.80 -43.75 -38.50
N ASP A 342 65.51 -44.34 -37.34
CA ASP A 342 64.26 -44.13 -36.61
C ASP A 342 64.15 -42.69 -36.08
N VAL A 343 65.27 -42.09 -35.67
CA VAL A 343 65.33 -40.69 -35.26
C VAL A 343 65.02 -39.76 -36.44
N ARG A 344 65.66 -39.98 -37.59
CA ARG A 344 65.39 -39.22 -38.82
C ARG A 344 63.95 -39.38 -39.29
N GLN A 345 63.44 -40.61 -39.29
CA GLN A 345 62.06 -40.90 -39.65
C GLN A 345 61.07 -40.19 -38.72
N CYS A 346 61.33 -40.21 -37.40
CA CYS A 346 60.52 -39.51 -36.41
C CYS A 346 60.53 -37.98 -36.65
N ALA A 347 61.66 -37.39 -37.03
CA ALA A 347 61.76 -35.97 -37.36
C ALA A 347 60.94 -35.60 -38.60
N VAL A 348 61.01 -36.43 -39.66
CA VAL A 348 60.23 -36.27 -40.88
C VAL A 348 58.72 -36.38 -40.60
N GLU A 349 58.31 -37.35 -39.79
CA GLU A 349 56.91 -37.51 -39.38
C GLU A 349 56.43 -36.35 -38.51
N THR A 350 57.28 -35.87 -37.61
CA THR A 350 56.99 -34.71 -36.74
C THR A 350 56.83 -33.44 -37.56
N ALA A 351 57.68 -33.21 -38.57
CA ALA A 351 57.55 -32.10 -39.52
C ALA A 351 56.21 -32.17 -40.29
N ALA A 352 55.87 -33.34 -40.82
CA ALA A 352 54.60 -33.58 -41.53
C ALA A 352 53.37 -33.43 -40.61
N GLY A 353 53.51 -33.79 -39.33
CA GLY A 353 52.47 -33.63 -38.30
C GLY A 353 52.25 -32.18 -37.87
N ALA A 354 53.32 -31.38 -37.73
CA ALA A 354 53.26 -29.97 -37.36
C ALA A 354 52.51 -29.12 -38.41
N GLU A 355 52.70 -29.43 -39.70
CA GLU A 355 51.97 -28.81 -40.80
C GLU A 355 50.44 -29.06 -40.71
N ARG A 356 50.04 -30.28 -40.31
CA ARG A 356 48.63 -30.62 -40.08
C ARG A 356 48.04 -29.92 -38.86
N GLN A 357 48.79 -29.77 -37.77
CA GLN A 357 48.31 -29.08 -36.56
C GLN A 357 48.07 -27.58 -36.77
N SER A 358 48.91 -26.92 -37.57
CA SER A 358 48.73 -25.51 -37.95
C SER A 358 47.40 -25.25 -38.67
N LEU A 359 47.04 -26.13 -39.61
CA LEU A 359 45.77 -26.06 -40.34
C LEU A 359 44.55 -26.35 -39.45
N LEU A 360 44.68 -27.27 -38.49
CA LEU A 360 43.63 -27.59 -37.52
C LEU A 360 43.39 -26.44 -36.54
N ALA A 361 44.43 -25.76 -36.07
CA ALA A 361 44.32 -24.59 -35.19
C ALA A 361 43.59 -23.42 -35.88
N ILE A 362 43.84 -23.20 -37.18
CA ILE A 362 43.13 -22.21 -37.99
C ILE A 362 41.64 -22.58 -38.13
N LYS A 363 41.32 -23.86 -38.35
CA LYS A 363 39.92 -24.35 -38.40
C LYS A 363 39.19 -24.18 -37.06
N GLN A 364 39.80 -24.60 -35.96
CA GLN A 364 39.21 -24.48 -34.62
C GLN A 364 38.95 -23.02 -34.22
N ARG A 365 39.83 -22.09 -34.58
CA ARG A 365 39.61 -20.65 -34.35
C ARG A 365 38.40 -20.10 -35.11
N ASN A 366 38.14 -20.62 -36.31
CA ASN A 366 37.01 -20.21 -37.13
C ASN A 366 35.69 -20.83 -36.63
N GLU A 367 35.71 -22.09 -36.18
CA GLU A 367 34.56 -22.73 -35.53
C GLU A 367 34.17 -22.04 -34.21
N ALA A 368 35.15 -21.73 -33.36
CA ALA A 368 34.89 -20.99 -32.12
C ALA A 368 34.28 -19.59 -32.36
N ARG A 369 34.68 -18.91 -33.45
CA ARG A 369 34.05 -17.63 -33.87
C ARG A 369 32.60 -17.81 -34.32
N LYS A 370 32.30 -18.91 -35.00
CA LYS A 370 30.95 -19.24 -35.46
C LYS A 370 30.03 -19.56 -34.28
N GLU A 371 30.48 -20.41 -33.34
CA GLU A 371 29.72 -20.75 -32.14
C GLU A 371 29.45 -19.53 -31.24
N ALA A 372 30.40 -18.59 -31.15
CA ALA A 372 30.19 -17.34 -30.40
C ALA A 372 29.10 -16.46 -31.03
N ALA A 373 29.07 -16.38 -32.37
CA ALA A 373 28.04 -15.64 -33.10
C ALA A 373 26.66 -16.30 -33.00
N ASP A 374 26.61 -17.63 -33.06
CA ASP A 374 25.37 -18.40 -32.93
C ASP A 374 24.79 -18.28 -31.49
N LYS A 375 25.63 -18.34 -30.46
CA LYS A 375 25.22 -18.09 -29.06
C LYS A 375 24.71 -16.67 -28.83
N GLU A 376 25.31 -15.66 -29.46
CA GLU A 376 24.83 -14.28 -29.39
C GLU A 376 23.44 -14.13 -30.04
N ARG A 377 23.20 -14.83 -31.15
CA ARG A 377 21.92 -14.87 -31.83
C ARG A 377 20.85 -15.60 -31.01
N GLU A 378 21.18 -16.73 -30.40
CA GLU A 378 20.30 -17.47 -29.50
C GLU A 378 19.94 -16.67 -28.23
N GLN A 379 20.90 -15.96 -27.63
CA GLN A 379 20.63 -15.08 -26.48
C GLN A 379 19.71 -13.91 -26.84
N LYS A 380 19.84 -13.35 -28.05
CA LYS A 380 18.92 -12.32 -28.58
C LYS A 380 17.52 -12.89 -28.83
N GLN A 381 17.43 -14.15 -29.27
CA GLN A 381 16.16 -14.82 -29.53
C GLN A 381 15.47 -15.31 -28.25
N ALA A 382 16.22 -15.73 -27.23
CA ALA A 382 15.72 -16.14 -25.92
C ALA A 382 15.22 -14.97 -25.06
N LYS A 383 15.70 -13.74 -25.31
CA LYS A 383 15.18 -12.51 -24.69
C LYS A 383 13.99 -11.89 -25.43
N ALA A 384 13.63 -12.41 -26.60
CA ALA A 384 12.46 -11.94 -27.32
C ALA A 384 11.20 -12.52 -26.67
N SER A 385 10.42 -11.67 -26.02
CA SER A 385 9.12 -12.06 -25.45
C SER A 385 8.19 -12.60 -26.54
N ALA A 386 7.28 -13.50 -26.17
CA ALA A 386 6.28 -14.04 -27.10
C ALA A 386 5.51 -12.90 -27.82
N PRO A 387 5.13 -13.07 -29.10
CA PRO A 387 4.39 -12.05 -29.83
C PRO A 387 3.09 -11.66 -29.13
N TRP A 388 2.77 -10.36 -29.09
CA TRP A 388 1.55 -9.86 -28.48
C TRP A 388 0.31 -10.28 -29.29
N THR A 389 -0.63 -10.94 -28.63
CA THR A 389 -1.93 -11.33 -29.17
C THR A 389 -2.89 -10.14 -29.22
N LYS A 390 -3.93 -10.26 -30.05
CA LYS A 390 -4.97 -9.22 -30.19
C LYS A 390 -5.72 -8.95 -28.88
N ASP A 391 -5.90 -9.98 -28.07
CA ASP A 391 -6.59 -9.87 -26.79
C ASP A 391 -5.73 -9.15 -25.74
N GLU A 392 -4.42 -9.38 -25.71
CA GLU A 392 -3.48 -8.63 -24.88
C GLU A 392 -3.45 -7.15 -25.24
N LEU A 393 -3.41 -6.84 -26.54
CA LEU A 393 -3.44 -5.46 -27.02
C LEU A 393 -4.75 -4.77 -26.60
N GLY A 394 -5.87 -5.47 -26.67
CA GLY A 394 -7.16 -4.99 -26.17
C GLY A 394 -7.20 -4.82 -24.65
N ALA A 395 -6.59 -5.74 -23.89
CA ALA A 395 -6.49 -5.66 -22.44
C ALA A 395 -5.59 -4.50 -22.00
N LEU A 396 -4.44 -4.30 -22.66
CA LEU A 396 -3.52 -3.20 -22.41
C LEU A 396 -4.19 -1.85 -22.69
N ALA A 397 -4.90 -1.71 -23.81
CA ALA A 397 -5.64 -0.48 -24.13
C ALA A 397 -6.71 -0.16 -23.06
N LYS A 398 -7.45 -1.19 -22.58
CA LYS A 398 -8.42 -1.04 -21.49
C LYS A 398 -7.74 -0.67 -20.16
N ALA A 399 -6.62 -1.31 -19.84
CA ALA A 399 -5.86 -1.07 -18.62
C ALA A 399 -5.31 0.36 -18.57
N VAL A 400 -4.71 0.84 -19.66
CA VAL A 400 -4.17 2.21 -19.74
C VAL A 400 -5.28 3.26 -19.58
N LYS A 401 -6.48 3.00 -20.12
CA LYS A 401 -7.65 3.87 -19.93
C LYS A 401 -8.18 3.83 -18.49
N LYS A 402 -8.15 2.66 -17.85
CA LYS A 402 -8.62 2.45 -16.46
C LYS A 402 -7.66 3.05 -15.43
N TYR A 403 -6.36 3.02 -15.71
CA TYR A 403 -5.29 3.53 -14.85
C TYR A 403 -4.58 4.70 -15.54
N PRO A 404 -5.06 5.95 -15.37
CA PRO A 404 -4.49 7.13 -16.02
C PRO A 404 -3.09 7.50 -15.48
N ALA A 405 -2.41 8.41 -16.17
CA ALA A 405 -1.05 8.84 -15.81
C ALA A 405 -1.00 9.56 -14.45
N GLY A 406 0.08 9.37 -13.68
CA GLY A 406 0.34 10.12 -12.44
C GLY A 406 0.53 9.28 -11.16
N GLY A 407 0.26 7.97 -11.18
CA GLY A 407 0.51 7.08 -10.04
C GLY A 407 1.84 6.33 -10.13
N SER A 408 2.60 6.25 -9.04
CA SER A 408 3.89 5.53 -8.97
C SER A 408 3.79 4.04 -9.33
N ASN A 409 2.64 3.42 -9.05
CA ASN A 409 2.40 1.99 -9.25
C ASN A 409 1.50 1.71 -10.47
N ARG A 410 1.35 2.69 -11.37
CA ARG A 410 0.46 2.58 -12.53
C ARG A 410 0.76 1.36 -13.39
N TRP A 411 2.03 1.18 -13.74
CA TRP A 411 2.45 0.12 -14.67
C TRP A 411 2.39 -1.28 -14.04
N GLU A 412 2.54 -1.38 -12.73
CA GLU A 412 2.31 -2.63 -11.98
C GLU A 412 0.83 -3.01 -11.98
N ALA A 413 -0.06 -2.04 -11.75
CA ALA A 413 -1.51 -2.27 -11.84
C ALA A 413 -1.97 -2.63 -13.27
N ILE A 414 -1.36 -2.01 -14.29
CA ILE A 414 -1.61 -2.32 -15.70
C ILE A 414 -1.15 -3.74 -16.04
N ALA A 415 0.07 -4.13 -15.67
CA ALA A 415 0.59 -5.47 -15.91
C ALA A 415 -0.28 -6.55 -15.24
N LEU A 416 -0.64 -6.36 -13.96
CA LEU A 416 -1.55 -7.25 -13.26
C LEU A 416 -2.91 -7.34 -13.94
N PHE A 417 -3.47 -6.22 -14.42
CA PHE A 417 -4.74 -6.19 -15.13
C PHE A 417 -4.69 -6.98 -16.44
N VAL A 418 -3.64 -6.80 -17.25
CA VAL A 418 -3.45 -7.51 -18.51
C VAL A 418 -3.31 -9.01 -18.26
N ASN A 419 -2.45 -9.39 -17.31
CA ASN A 419 -2.20 -10.80 -16.97
C ASN A 419 -3.44 -11.51 -16.42
N ASN A 420 -4.22 -10.83 -15.57
CA ASN A 420 -5.45 -11.40 -15.01
C ASN A 420 -6.54 -11.60 -16.06
N LEU A 421 -6.62 -10.71 -17.06
CA LEU A 421 -7.64 -10.78 -18.10
C LEU A 421 -7.28 -11.80 -19.19
N CYS A 422 -6.01 -11.86 -19.58
CA CYS A 422 -5.54 -12.71 -20.67
C CYS A 422 -5.08 -14.10 -20.20
N LYS A 423 -4.85 -14.31 -18.89
CA LYS A 423 -4.48 -15.59 -18.26
C LYS A 423 -3.38 -16.35 -19.01
N GLN A 424 -2.31 -15.63 -19.36
CA GLN A 424 -1.22 -16.20 -20.13
C GLN A 424 -0.39 -17.17 -19.29
N ALA A 425 0.22 -18.15 -19.95
CA ALA A 425 1.12 -19.10 -19.30
C ALA A 425 2.34 -18.39 -18.68
N GLU A 426 2.84 -17.35 -19.35
CA GLU A 426 3.89 -16.47 -18.85
C GLU A 426 3.32 -15.04 -18.69
N PRO A 427 3.26 -14.51 -17.46
CA PRO A 427 2.76 -13.16 -17.22
C PRO A 427 3.70 -12.10 -17.82
N ARG A 428 3.11 -11.07 -18.45
CA ARG A 428 3.84 -9.89 -18.93
C ARG A 428 4.35 -9.06 -17.76
N SER A 429 5.59 -8.61 -17.87
CA SER A 429 6.19 -7.64 -16.95
C SER A 429 5.67 -6.22 -17.18
N LYS A 430 5.87 -5.34 -16.19
CA LYS A 430 5.53 -3.92 -16.33
C LYS A 430 6.38 -3.24 -17.41
N GLU A 431 7.64 -3.64 -17.56
CA GLU A 431 8.56 -3.15 -18.59
C GLU A 431 8.07 -3.51 -20.01
N GLU A 432 7.60 -4.74 -20.23
CA GLU A 432 7.00 -5.15 -21.51
C GLU A 432 5.72 -4.36 -21.83
N CYS A 433 4.86 -4.11 -20.83
CA CYS A 433 3.66 -3.29 -21.01
C CYS A 433 4.00 -1.84 -21.39
N ILE A 434 5.06 -1.27 -20.79
CA ILE A 434 5.56 0.07 -21.10
C ILE A 434 6.11 0.11 -22.53
N GLU A 435 7.00 -0.82 -22.88
CA GLU A 435 7.63 -0.88 -24.20
C GLU A 435 6.58 -1.06 -25.29
N LYS A 436 5.60 -1.95 -25.08
CA LYS A 436 4.54 -2.17 -26.05
C LYS A 436 3.62 -0.95 -26.18
N TYR A 437 3.24 -0.33 -25.08
CA TYR A 437 2.44 0.90 -25.09
C TYR A 437 3.16 2.03 -25.86
N ASN A 438 4.45 2.22 -25.59
CA ASN A 438 5.28 3.21 -26.27
C ASN A 438 5.45 2.88 -27.76
N SER A 439 5.63 1.61 -28.12
CA SER A 439 5.68 1.15 -29.52
C SER A 439 4.37 1.44 -30.26
N ILE A 440 3.22 1.15 -29.64
CA ILE A 440 1.89 1.44 -30.21
C ILE A 440 1.70 2.95 -30.36
N ALA A 441 2.05 3.73 -29.33
CA ALA A 441 1.96 5.19 -29.34
C ALA A 441 2.88 5.80 -30.42
N ALA A 442 4.09 5.28 -30.60
CA ALA A 442 5.01 5.71 -31.65
C ALA A 442 4.50 5.34 -33.05
N SER A 443 3.85 4.18 -33.21
CA SER A 443 3.23 3.76 -34.48
C SER A 443 1.89 4.45 -34.79
N ALA A 444 1.26 5.09 -33.81
CA ALA A 444 -0.02 5.79 -33.94
C ALA A 444 0.12 7.30 -34.23
N ALA A 445 1.35 7.83 -34.32
CA ALA A 445 1.60 9.22 -34.69
C ALA A 445 1.66 9.37 -36.24
N PRO A 446 0.81 10.22 -36.87
CA PRO A 446 0.93 10.55 -38.29
C PRO A 446 2.03 11.60 -38.54
N PRO A 447 2.62 11.67 -39.76
CA PRO A 447 3.58 12.70 -40.11
C PRO A 447 2.87 14.07 -40.19
N SER A 448 3.60 15.12 -39.83
CA SER A 448 3.13 16.50 -39.61
C SER A 448 2.11 17.03 -40.64
N GLY A 449 1.02 17.66 -40.15
CA GLY A 449 0.17 18.52 -40.96
C GLY A 449 -1.15 18.94 -40.28
N SER A 450 -1.22 20.19 -39.85
CA SER A 450 -2.39 21.08 -39.65
C SER A 450 -3.70 20.62 -38.95
N THR A 451 -4.06 21.43 -37.94
CA THR A 451 -5.38 21.92 -37.46
C THR A 451 -6.32 21.04 -36.59
N ASP A 452 -6.50 21.57 -35.37
CA ASP A 452 -7.74 21.79 -34.58
C ASP A 452 -8.47 20.69 -33.76
N LYS A 453 -8.55 21.02 -32.45
CA LYS A 453 -9.61 20.80 -31.42
C LYS A 453 -9.89 19.36 -30.92
N ASP A 454 -10.12 19.06 -29.63
CA ASP A 454 -10.42 19.81 -28.40
C ASP A 454 -10.04 18.94 -27.18
N THR A 455 -9.28 19.46 -26.20
CA THR A 455 -9.21 18.87 -24.84
C THR A 455 -9.04 19.96 -23.79
N ALA A 456 -9.90 19.96 -22.78
CA ALA A 456 -9.97 20.98 -21.74
C ALA A 456 -8.83 20.82 -20.72
N ALA A 457 -8.10 21.93 -20.56
CA ALA A 457 -6.91 22.18 -19.77
C ALA A 457 -7.05 21.96 -18.25
N ASP A 458 -6.16 21.15 -17.69
CA ASP A 458 -5.37 21.56 -16.52
C ASP A 458 -3.99 21.96 -17.07
N GLY A 459 -3.78 23.27 -17.26
CA GLY A 459 -2.58 23.82 -17.90
C GLY A 459 -1.43 24.00 -16.90
N GLU A 460 -0.22 23.65 -17.33
CA GLU A 460 1.04 24.07 -16.72
C GLU A 460 1.18 25.61 -16.72
N ASP A 461 1.87 26.12 -15.70
CA ASP A 461 2.12 27.54 -15.46
C ASP A 461 2.98 28.14 -16.58
N SER A 462 2.41 29.08 -17.33
CA SER A 462 3.05 29.65 -18.52
C SER A 462 4.17 30.63 -18.20
N GLY A 463 4.26 31.15 -16.97
CA GLY A 463 5.24 32.16 -16.56
C GLY A 463 5.20 33.48 -17.34
N ALA A 464 4.30 33.62 -18.32
CA ALA A 464 4.24 34.75 -19.23
C ALA A 464 3.54 35.96 -18.55
N PRO A 465 3.98 37.21 -18.80
CA PRO A 465 3.34 38.41 -18.23
C PRO A 465 1.90 38.59 -18.75
N TRP A 466 1.00 39.11 -17.90
CA TRP A 466 -0.42 39.34 -18.24
C TRP A 466 -0.58 40.49 -19.23
N THR A 467 -1.36 40.27 -20.29
CA THR A 467 -1.70 41.31 -21.26
C THR A 467 -2.99 42.04 -20.85
N GLU A 468 -3.16 43.26 -21.35
CA GLU A 468 -4.38 44.08 -21.09
C GLU A 468 -5.66 43.43 -21.64
N GLU A 469 -5.55 42.70 -22.76
CA GLU A 469 -6.63 41.89 -23.31
C GLU A 469 -7.03 40.72 -22.39
N GLN A 470 -6.04 40.04 -21.79
CA GLN A 470 -6.29 38.94 -20.84
C GLN A 470 -6.94 39.45 -19.54
N ASP A 471 -6.54 40.63 -19.05
CA ASP A 471 -7.16 41.26 -17.89
C ASP A 471 -8.61 41.69 -18.18
N SER A 472 -8.87 42.23 -19.37
CA SER A 472 -10.22 42.61 -19.81
C SER A 472 -11.15 41.39 -19.88
N LEU A 473 -10.68 40.28 -20.46
CA LEU A 473 -11.40 39.01 -20.53
C LEU A 473 -11.63 38.41 -19.14
N LEU A 474 -10.64 38.47 -18.24
CA LEU A 474 -10.80 37.99 -16.86
C LEU A 474 -11.90 38.75 -16.12
N GLN A 475 -11.95 40.08 -16.27
CA GLN A 475 -13.00 40.91 -15.66
C GLN A 475 -14.39 40.62 -16.24
N GLU A 476 -14.50 40.43 -17.56
CA GLU A 476 -15.75 40.04 -18.20
C GLU A 476 -16.27 38.71 -17.65
N MET A 477 -15.38 37.71 -17.58
CA MET A 477 -15.70 36.38 -17.07
C MET A 477 -16.08 36.40 -15.58
N LEU A 478 -15.46 37.26 -14.77
CA LEU A 478 -15.83 37.44 -13.36
C LEU A 478 -17.22 38.08 -13.18
N ARG A 479 -17.67 38.93 -14.10
CA ARG A 479 -19.06 39.45 -14.10
C ARG A 479 -20.06 38.38 -14.54
N LYS A 480 -19.67 37.55 -15.50
CA LYS A 480 -20.51 36.49 -16.08
C LYS A 480 -20.74 35.30 -15.14
N TYR A 481 -19.75 34.98 -14.28
CA TYR A 481 -19.82 33.85 -13.34
C TYR A 481 -19.78 34.33 -11.88
N PRO A 482 -20.95 34.54 -11.23
CA PRO A 482 -21.08 35.09 -9.89
C PRO A 482 -20.55 34.16 -8.79
N ALA A 483 -20.38 34.72 -7.58
CA ALA A 483 -19.68 34.06 -6.45
C ALA A 483 -20.53 33.04 -5.66
N ASP A 484 -21.82 32.95 -5.98
CA ASP A 484 -22.78 31.98 -5.46
C ASP A 484 -22.66 30.59 -6.13
N MET A 485 -22.01 30.51 -7.29
CA MET A 485 -21.69 29.24 -7.96
C MET A 485 -20.67 28.40 -7.19
N ASP A 486 -20.67 27.08 -7.45
CA ASP A 486 -19.63 26.18 -6.93
C ASP A 486 -18.23 26.72 -7.26
N LYS A 487 -17.37 26.77 -6.23
CA LYS A 487 -16.05 27.40 -6.34
C LYS A 487 -15.16 26.69 -7.36
N ASN A 488 -15.24 25.37 -7.48
CA ASN A 488 -14.39 24.63 -8.39
C ASN A 488 -14.83 24.85 -9.85
N GLU A 489 -16.13 24.74 -10.12
CA GLU A 489 -16.73 24.95 -11.43
C GLU A 489 -16.65 26.40 -11.90
N ARG A 490 -16.91 27.37 -11.01
CA ARG A 490 -16.80 28.80 -11.30
C ARG A 490 -15.45 29.15 -11.91
N TRP A 491 -14.37 28.71 -11.25
CA TRP A 491 -13.02 29.01 -11.69
C TRP A 491 -12.58 28.21 -12.93
N LYS A 492 -13.16 27.02 -13.17
CA LYS A 492 -12.97 26.29 -14.43
C LYS A 492 -13.62 27.05 -15.60
N SER A 493 -14.83 27.56 -15.40
CA SER A 493 -15.55 28.35 -16.41
C SER A 493 -14.86 29.68 -16.70
N ILE A 494 -14.35 30.37 -15.67
CA ILE A 494 -13.57 31.61 -15.84
C ILE A 494 -12.29 31.36 -16.64
N ALA A 495 -11.51 30.34 -16.28
CA ALA A 495 -10.26 30.01 -16.97
C ALA A 495 -10.49 29.69 -18.46
N LYS A 496 -11.61 29.02 -18.77
CA LYS A 496 -11.98 28.71 -20.16
C LYS A 496 -12.19 29.96 -21.03
N GLY A 497 -12.56 31.10 -20.44
CA GLY A 497 -12.74 32.36 -21.16
C GLY A 497 -11.51 33.27 -21.19
N VAL A 498 -10.38 32.86 -20.60
CA VAL A 498 -9.12 33.60 -20.64
C VAL A 498 -8.07 32.72 -21.33
N PRO A 499 -7.92 32.80 -22.67
CA PRO A 499 -7.02 31.94 -23.41
C PRO A 499 -5.57 32.05 -22.93
N GLY A 500 -4.91 30.90 -22.80
CA GLY A 500 -3.51 30.82 -22.38
C GLY A 500 -3.27 31.02 -20.88
N ARG A 501 -4.33 31.08 -20.05
CA ARG A 501 -4.22 31.16 -18.59
C ARG A 501 -4.87 29.98 -17.91
N SER A 502 -4.15 29.37 -16.99
CA SER A 502 -4.66 28.31 -16.15
C SER A 502 -5.66 28.87 -15.12
N LYS A 503 -6.48 27.96 -14.59
CA LYS A 503 -7.36 28.26 -13.47
C LYS A 503 -6.64 28.88 -12.28
N LYS A 504 -5.43 28.40 -11.97
CA LYS A 504 -4.62 28.90 -10.86
C LYS A 504 -4.17 30.34 -11.13
N GLU A 505 -3.67 30.62 -12.34
CA GLU A 505 -3.25 31.96 -12.74
C GLU A 505 -4.41 32.97 -12.70
N CYS A 506 -5.62 32.60 -13.16
CA CYS A 506 -6.80 33.48 -13.08
C CYS A 506 -7.17 33.82 -11.62
N VAL A 507 -7.07 32.84 -10.71
CA VAL A 507 -7.33 33.05 -9.27
C VAL A 507 -6.30 34.00 -8.67
N ASP A 508 -5.02 33.80 -8.97
CA ASP A 508 -3.94 34.59 -8.40
C ASP A 508 -3.90 36.01 -8.97
N ARG A 509 -4.22 36.19 -10.25
CA ARG A 509 -4.41 37.52 -10.87
C ARG A 509 -5.58 38.27 -10.26
N PHE A 510 -6.72 37.61 -10.03
CA PHE A 510 -7.87 38.22 -9.37
C PHE A 510 -7.53 38.71 -7.94
N LYS A 511 -6.76 37.94 -7.17
CA LYS A 511 -6.29 38.37 -5.85
C LYS A 511 -5.39 39.61 -5.95
N ALA A 512 -4.48 39.63 -6.93
CA ALA A 512 -3.57 40.76 -7.16
C ALA A 512 -4.34 42.04 -7.52
N ILE A 513 -5.32 41.96 -8.43
CA ILE A 513 -6.18 43.09 -8.80
C ILE A 513 -6.99 43.60 -7.60
N ARG A 514 -7.57 42.68 -6.82
CA ARG A 514 -8.34 43.04 -5.62
C ARG A 514 -7.49 43.74 -4.55
N GLU A 515 -6.25 43.31 -4.36
CA GLU A 515 -5.31 43.99 -3.46
C GLU A 515 -4.84 45.34 -4.02
N ALA A 516 -4.61 45.48 -5.33
CA ALA A 516 -4.27 46.76 -5.95
C ALA A 516 -5.40 47.81 -5.79
N VAL A 517 -6.66 47.40 -6.01
CA VAL A 517 -7.84 48.25 -5.78
C VAL A 517 -7.96 48.67 -4.32
N LYS A 518 -7.69 47.75 -3.38
CA LYS A 518 -7.68 48.03 -1.93
C LYS A 518 -6.58 49.02 -1.53
N GLN A 519 -5.49 49.08 -2.28
CA GLN A 519 -4.36 49.99 -2.06
C GLN A 519 -4.48 51.32 -2.84
N GLY A 520 -5.59 51.56 -3.54
CA GLY A 520 -5.87 52.83 -4.22
C GLY A 520 -4.97 53.12 -5.43
N LYS A 521 -4.32 52.10 -6.00
CA LYS A 521 -3.53 52.21 -7.22
C LYS A 521 -4.36 51.66 -8.37
N ASN A 522 -4.81 52.54 -9.25
CA ASN A 522 -5.43 52.18 -10.53
C ASN A 522 -4.39 52.26 -11.64
#